data_AF-A0A409XHH2-F1
#
_entry.id   AF-A0A409XHH2-F1
#
_cell.length_a   1.000
_cell.length_b   1.000
_cell.length_c   1.000
_cell.angle_alpha   90.00
_cell.angle_beta   90.00
_cell.angle_gamma   90.00
#
_symmetry.space_group_name_H-M   'P 1'
#
loop_
_entity.id
_entity.type
_entity.pdbx_description
1 polymer ?
#
loop_
_entity_poly.entity_id
_entity_poly.type
_entity_poly.pdbx_seq_one_letter_code
_entity_poly.pdbx_strand_id
1 'polypeptide(L)'
;PQPASDPSESPIGDSNVVDDDADIAWLNTAENGEVVEALDVCVERWKSAGPEARKKMFALFAIAGVFLSVCCHGHVLVICDMICSGELMKYLMAVINRLFDSYRGDIALGYDIMCAFVKTLANSSLKQRVIGMRLQGVVPAFHGHAHNRTCQCHWHPMYMDGVGLEDFEECERTFAKSNELAAVTRLATPYHRHQQIDEHFRFHDDDKYACTTGHVNAIGTQWLEYFEECERTFAKSNELAAVTRLATPYHRHQQIDEHFRFHDDDKYASSGE
;
A
#
# COMPACT_ATOMS: atom_id res chain seq x y z
N PRO A 1 -34.24 -59.80 -5.43
CA PRO A 1 -34.39 -58.34 -5.24
C PRO A 1 -33.13 -57.75 -4.60
N GLN A 2 -32.26 -57.15 -5.42
CA GLN A 2 -31.25 -56.16 -4.97
C GLN A 2 -31.93 -54.79 -4.73
N PRO A 3 -31.30 -53.80 -4.08
CA PRO A 3 -30.14 -53.00 -4.58
C PRO A 3 -29.06 -52.79 -3.48
N ALA A 4 -27.89 -52.18 -3.66
CA ALA A 4 -27.17 -51.58 -4.78
C ALA A 4 -25.66 -51.61 -4.44
N SER A 5 -24.86 -51.51 -5.49
CA SER A 5 -23.40 -51.47 -5.59
C SER A 5 -22.75 -50.19 -5.07
N ASP A 6 -21.54 -50.31 -4.50
CA ASP A 6 -20.52 -49.25 -4.52
C ASP A 6 -19.21 -49.82 -5.10
N PRO A 7 -18.59 -49.18 -6.12
CA PRO A 7 -17.40 -49.70 -6.76
C PRO A 7 -16.10 -49.05 -6.26
N SER A 8 -15.07 -49.90 -6.20
CA SER A 8 -13.64 -49.67 -6.45
C SER A 8 -12.86 -48.71 -5.54
N GLU A 9 -12.04 -49.33 -4.69
CA GLU A 9 -10.74 -48.81 -4.27
C GLU A 9 -9.86 -48.47 -5.48
N SER A 10 -9.16 -47.33 -5.41
CA SER A 10 -7.94 -47.08 -6.16
C SER A 10 -6.88 -46.47 -5.24
N PRO A 11 -5.60 -46.80 -5.42
CA PRO A 11 -4.59 -46.76 -4.39
C PRO A 11 -4.06 -45.33 -4.13
N ILE A 12 -3.66 -45.11 -2.88
CA ILE A 12 -2.96 -43.91 -2.40
C ILE A 12 -1.66 -43.77 -3.21
N GLY A 13 -1.71 -42.89 -4.20
CA GLY A 13 -0.57 -42.42 -4.98
C GLY A 13 0.13 -41.30 -4.24
N ASP A 14 1.41 -41.51 -4.00
CA ASP A 14 2.41 -40.57 -3.52
C ASP A 14 2.52 -39.33 -4.44
N SER A 15 3.11 -38.26 -3.91
CA SER A 15 3.51 -36.99 -4.55
C SER A 15 2.42 -35.94 -4.84
N ASN A 16 2.43 -34.89 -4.01
CA ASN A 16 2.62 -33.50 -4.45
C ASN A 16 2.85 -32.64 -3.20
N VAL A 17 4.07 -32.72 -2.66
CA VAL A 17 4.62 -31.58 -1.91
C VAL A 17 4.86 -30.53 -2.99
N VAL A 18 3.96 -29.55 -3.06
CA VAL A 18 4.16 -28.39 -3.91
C VAL A 18 5.29 -27.60 -3.26
N ASP A 19 6.45 -27.68 -3.88
CA ASP A 19 7.65 -26.91 -3.57
C ASP A 19 7.42 -25.46 -4.06
N ASP A 20 6.49 -24.76 -3.40
CA ASP A 20 6.11 -23.36 -3.67
C ASP A 20 6.87 -22.39 -2.73
N ASP A 21 8.10 -22.76 -2.32
CA ASP A 21 9.02 -21.83 -1.62
C ASP A 21 9.63 -20.78 -2.58
N ALA A 22 9.24 -20.77 -3.86
CA ALA A 22 9.75 -19.84 -4.86
C ALA A 22 9.02 -18.47 -4.84
N ASP A 23 9.82 -17.40 -4.80
CA ASP A 23 9.49 -16.00 -5.13
C ASP A 23 8.98 -15.03 -4.07
N ILE A 24 9.08 -15.33 -2.76
CA ILE A 24 9.10 -14.22 -1.78
C ILE A 24 10.54 -13.75 -1.63
N ALA A 25 10.93 -12.80 -2.49
CA ALA A 25 12.30 -12.30 -2.63
C ALA A 25 13.00 -11.97 -1.30
N TRP A 26 12.23 -11.52 -0.30
CA TRP A 26 12.76 -11.20 1.01
C TRP A 26 12.81 -12.37 2.00
N LEU A 27 12.00 -13.43 1.87
CA LEU A 27 12.18 -14.62 2.69
C LEU A 27 13.47 -15.37 2.31
N ASN A 28 13.88 -15.26 1.05
CA ASN A 28 15.16 -15.77 0.54
C ASN A 28 16.36 -14.91 0.95
N THR A 29 16.16 -13.70 1.51
CA THR A 29 17.29 -12.89 2.01
C THR A 29 18.02 -13.51 3.19
N ALA A 30 17.46 -14.54 3.84
CA ALA A 30 18.19 -15.34 4.82
C ALA A 30 19.37 -16.14 4.21
N GLU A 31 19.34 -16.38 2.90
CA GLU A 31 20.38 -17.14 2.18
C GLU A 31 21.43 -16.24 1.52
N ASN A 32 21.15 -14.93 1.39
CA ASN A 32 22.08 -13.95 0.83
C ASN A 32 22.91 -13.28 1.94
N GLY A 33 24.14 -13.74 2.15
CA GLY A 33 25.04 -13.26 3.21
C GLY A 33 25.22 -11.74 3.26
N GLU A 34 25.25 -11.04 2.12
CA GLU A 34 25.38 -9.57 2.08
C GLU A 34 24.14 -8.86 2.64
N VAL A 35 22.95 -9.42 2.38
CA VAL A 35 21.70 -8.87 2.92
C VAL A 35 21.59 -9.17 4.40
N VAL A 36 21.95 -10.37 4.85
CA VAL A 36 21.95 -10.73 6.29
C VAL A 36 22.86 -9.81 7.09
N GLU A 37 24.09 -9.56 6.61
CA GLU A 37 25.01 -8.62 7.25
C GLU A 37 24.45 -7.19 7.26
N ALA A 38 23.86 -6.74 6.15
CA ALA A 38 23.20 -5.44 6.10
C ALA A 38 22.04 -5.32 7.10
N LEU A 39 21.25 -6.39 7.30
CA LEU A 39 20.19 -6.43 8.29
C LEU A 39 20.72 -6.31 9.72
N ASP A 40 21.81 -7.00 10.03
CA ASP A 40 22.43 -6.95 11.36
C ASP A 40 22.92 -5.53 11.69
N VAL A 41 23.54 -4.86 10.71
CA VAL A 41 23.94 -3.46 10.85
C VAL A 41 22.74 -2.52 11.09
N CYS A 42 21.62 -2.75 10.41
CA CYS A 42 20.40 -1.96 10.65
C CYS A 42 19.84 -2.18 12.06
N VAL A 43 19.79 -3.43 12.53
CA VAL A 43 19.32 -3.78 13.88
C VAL A 43 20.20 -3.15 14.95
N GLU A 44 21.51 -3.18 14.80
CA GLU A 44 22.46 -2.59 15.75
C GLU A 44 22.37 -1.06 15.81
N ARG A 45 22.12 -0.41 14.67
CA ARG A 45 22.11 1.05 14.56
C ARG A 45 20.75 1.67 14.84
N TRP A 46 19.67 0.91 14.67
CA TRP A 46 18.33 1.43 14.87
C TRP A 46 18.13 1.89 16.30
N LYS A 47 17.72 3.15 16.44
CA LYS A 47 17.32 3.77 17.70
C LYS A 47 16.02 4.51 17.44
N SER A 48 14.96 4.12 18.13
CA SER A 48 13.72 4.90 18.12
C SER A 48 13.99 6.37 18.53
N ALA A 49 13.16 7.30 18.07
CA ALA A 49 13.35 8.75 18.25
C ALA A 49 13.25 9.31 19.70
N GLY A 50 13.30 8.48 20.75
CA GLY A 50 13.26 8.91 22.16
C GLY A 50 14.31 8.22 23.03
N PRO A 51 14.87 8.90 24.06
CA PRO A 51 15.80 8.26 24.98
C PRO A 51 15.12 7.10 25.71
N GLU A 52 15.81 5.97 25.83
CA GLU A 52 15.33 4.75 26.51
C GLU A 52 14.69 5.01 27.88
N ALA A 53 15.20 6.01 28.60
CA ALA A 53 14.68 6.45 29.90
C ALA A 53 13.23 6.98 29.86
N ARG A 54 12.77 7.53 28.72
CA ARG A 54 11.40 7.99 28.49
C ARG A 54 10.47 6.89 27.94
N LYS A 55 11.00 5.71 27.59
CA LYS A 55 10.21 4.57 27.08
C LYS A 55 9.64 3.68 28.17
N LYS A 56 10.03 3.88 29.44
CA LYS A 56 9.36 3.21 30.55
C LYS A 56 7.96 3.81 30.66
N MET A 57 6.98 3.04 30.19
CA MET A 57 5.57 3.30 30.43
C MET A 57 5.41 3.62 31.91
N PHE A 58 4.76 4.75 32.23
CA PHE A 58 4.41 5.03 33.61
C PHE A 58 3.57 3.85 34.10
N ALA A 59 3.97 3.20 35.19
CA ALA A 59 3.29 2.05 35.78
C ALA A 59 1.81 2.31 36.15
N LEU A 60 1.37 3.57 36.00
CA LEU A 60 0.00 4.04 36.17
C LEU A 60 -0.95 3.61 35.05
N PHE A 61 -0.47 3.32 33.83
CA PHE A 61 -1.34 3.01 32.69
C PHE A 61 -1.22 1.54 32.27
N ALA A 62 -2.35 0.83 32.21
CA ALA A 62 -2.41 -0.54 31.70
C ALA A 62 -2.31 -0.60 30.15
N ILE A 63 -2.76 0.47 29.48
CA ILE A 63 -2.73 0.62 28.03
C ILE A 63 -1.80 1.79 27.71
N ALA A 64 -0.74 1.54 26.93
CA ALA A 64 0.25 2.55 26.56
C ALA A 64 -0.18 3.37 25.34
N GLY A 65 -1.04 2.83 24.49
CA GLY A 65 -1.46 3.43 23.23
C GLY A 65 -2.23 2.45 22.37
N VAL A 66 -2.32 2.74 21.06
CA VAL A 66 -2.90 1.85 20.06
C VAL A 66 -1.84 1.50 19.01
N PHE A 67 -1.96 0.30 18.45
CA PHE A 67 -1.25 -0.13 17.27
C PHE A 67 -2.28 -0.37 16.17
N LEU A 68 -2.06 0.18 14.97
CA LEU A 68 -3.01 0.09 13.89
C LEU A 68 -2.34 -0.20 12.54
N SER A 69 -3.15 -0.58 11.57
CA SER A 69 -2.79 -0.62 10.16
C SER A 69 -3.82 0.17 9.37
N VAL A 70 -3.35 0.84 8.32
CA VAL A 70 -4.18 1.58 7.37
C VAL A 70 -3.90 1.08 5.95
N CYS A 71 -4.87 1.21 5.06
CA CYS A 71 -4.63 1.02 3.63
C CYS A 71 -4.00 2.27 3.00
N CYS A 72 -3.55 2.16 1.74
CA CYS A 72 -3.02 3.28 0.95
C CYS A 72 -4.03 4.44 0.76
N HIS A 73 -5.33 4.17 0.88
CA HIS A 73 -6.37 5.22 0.87
C HIS A 73 -6.56 5.89 2.23
N GLY A 74 -5.85 5.42 3.26
CA GLY A 74 -5.89 5.95 4.62
C GLY A 74 -7.06 5.44 5.47
N HIS A 75 -7.77 4.37 5.08
CA HIS A 75 -8.79 3.76 5.96
C HIS A 75 -8.15 2.86 7.00
N VAL A 76 -8.65 2.88 8.24
CA VAL A 76 -8.19 2.00 9.30
C VAL A 76 -8.66 0.57 9.05
N LEU A 77 -7.72 -0.38 8.97
CA LEU A 77 -8.03 -1.79 8.70
C LEU A 77 -8.11 -2.61 9.98
N VAL A 78 -7.13 -2.43 10.87
CA VAL A 78 -7.02 -3.14 12.15
C VAL A 78 -6.47 -2.18 13.19
N ILE A 79 -7.04 -2.20 14.38
CA ILE A 79 -6.56 -1.47 15.55
C ILE A 79 -6.56 -2.38 16.78
N CYS A 80 -5.54 -2.25 17.63
CA CYS A 80 -5.47 -2.96 18.90
C CYS A 80 -4.78 -2.13 19.98
N ASP A 81 -5.09 -2.41 21.25
CA ASP A 81 -4.45 -1.75 22.38
C ASP A 81 -3.03 -2.30 22.61
N MET A 82 -2.09 -1.39 22.87
CA MET A 82 -0.78 -1.75 23.37
C MET A 82 -0.83 -1.93 24.89
N ILE A 83 -0.97 -3.18 25.33
CA ILE A 83 -1.14 -3.54 26.74
C ILE A 83 0.21 -3.74 27.42
N CYS A 84 0.42 -2.99 28.51
CA CYS A 84 1.57 -3.07 29.41
C CYS A 84 2.96 -2.90 28.77
N SER A 85 3.03 -2.46 27.52
CA SER A 85 4.27 -2.25 26.77
C SER A 85 4.13 -1.07 25.82
N GLY A 86 5.27 -0.53 25.38
CA GLY A 86 5.29 0.28 24.17
C GLY A 86 5.10 -0.58 22.91
N GLU A 87 5.53 -0.03 21.78
CA GLU A 87 5.50 -0.72 20.50
C GLU A 87 6.43 -1.94 20.51
N LEU A 88 5.84 -3.12 20.40
CA LEU A 88 6.53 -4.39 20.28
C LEU A 88 6.08 -5.09 19.00
N MET A 89 6.98 -5.83 18.37
CA MET A 89 6.73 -6.61 17.15
C MET A 89 5.53 -7.56 17.25
N LYS A 90 5.14 -8.00 18.46
CA LYS A 90 3.95 -8.84 18.69
C LYS A 90 2.65 -8.22 18.17
N TYR A 91 2.52 -6.89 18.19
CA TYR A 91 1.32 -6.21 17.71
C TYR A 91 1.24 -6.27 16.19
N LEU A 92 2.36 -6.05 15.49
CA LEU A 92 2.41 -6.22 14.05
C LEU A 92 2.13 -7.67 13.63
N MET A 93 2.63 -8.66 14.38
CA MET A 93 2.28 -10.07 14.13
C MET A 93 0.77 -10.32 14.26
N ALA A 94 0.13 -9.77 15.30
CA ALA A 94 -1.31 -9.90 15.49
C ALA A 94 -2.10 -9.20 14.37
N VAL A 95 -1.66 -8.01 13.95
CA VAL A 95 -2.23 -7.28 12.83
C VAL A 95 -2.11 -8.08 11.53
N ILE A 96 -0.92 -8.59 11.19
CA ILE A 96 -0.71 -9.42 9.99
C ILE A 96 -1.63 -10.63 10.00
N ASN A 97 -1.70 -11.34 11.12
CA ASN A 97 -2.57 -12.50 11.24
C ASN A 97 -4.06 -12.13 11.00
N ARG A 98 -4.48 -10.97 11.51
CA ARG A 98 -5.84 -10.45 11.30
C ARG A 98 -6.10 -9.99 9.86
N LEU A 99 -5.10 -9.39 9.21
CA LEU A 99 -5.17 -9.02 7.81
C LEU A 99 -5.32 -10.27 6.93
N PHE A 100 -4.59 -11.34 7.24
CA PHE A 100 -4.71 -12.62 6.51
C PHE A 100 -6.07 -13.30 6.67
N ASP A 101 -6.84 -12.99 7.71
CA ASP A 101 -8.20 -13.49 7.86
C ASP A 101 -9.21 -12.67 7.05
N SER A 102 -8.86 -11.42 6.70
CA SER A 102 -9.79 -10.44 6.11
C SER A 102 -9.57 -10.22 4.61
N TYR A 103 -8.34 -10.37 4.15
CA TYR A 103 -7.92 -10.07 2.78
C TYR A 103 -7.39 -11.30 2.06
N ARG A 104 -7.30 -11.22 0.73
CA ARG A 104 -6.64 -12.22 -0.10
C ARG A 104 -5.12 -12.02 -0.04
N GLY A 105 -4.36 -12.93 -0.64
CA GLY A 105 -2.90 -12.81 -0.74
C GLY A 105 -2.43 -11.55 -1.48
N ASP A 106 -1.12 -11.41 -1.63
CA ASP A 106 -0.45 -10.27 -2.28
C ASP A 106 -0.56 -8.97 -1.49
N ILE A 107 -0.28 -9.05 -0.19
CA ILE A 107 -0.33 -7.89 0.70
C ILE A 107 1.07 -7.26 0.76
N ALA A 108 1.19 -6.00 0.33
CA ALA A 108 2.36 -5.17 0.64
C ALA A 108 2.14 -4.43 1.96
N LEU A 109 3.08 -4.57 2.91
CA LEU A 109 2.95 -4.02 4.25
C LEU A 109 4.20 -3.22 4.65
N GLY A 110 3.99 -1.95 4.99
CA GLY A 110 5.03 -1.07 5.52
C GLY A 110 5.27 -1.28 7.02
N TYR A 111 6.55 -1.30 7.42
CA TYR A 111 6.97 -1.19 8.81
C TYR A 111 8.38 -0.60 8.93
N ASP A 112 8.62 0.33 9.85
CA ASP A 112 9.89 1.07 10.01
C ASP A 112 11.13 0.19 10.05
N ILE A 113 10.97 -0.99 10.66
CA ILE A 113 12.02 -2.00 10.82
C ILE A 113 11.64 -3.32 10.16
N MET A 114 10.89 -3.27 9.05
CA MET A 114 10.47 -4.47 8.32
C MET A 114 11.66 -5.39 8.02
N CYS A 115 12.77 -4.81 7.59
CA CYS A 115 14.02 -5.49 7.31
C CYS A 115 14.53 -6.37 8.48
N ALA A 116 14.29 -5.97 9.73
CA ALA A 116 14.60 -6.78 10.91
C ALA A 116 13.44 -7.71 11.27
N PHE A 117 12.22 -7.22 11.16
CA PHE A 117 11.00 -7.92 11.54
C PHE A 117 10.77 -9.20 10.71
N VAL A 118 11.24 -9.25 9.47
CA VAL A 118 11.16 -10.45 8.62
C VAL A 118 11.85 -11.67 9.22
N LYS A 119 12.94 -11.49 9.98
CA LYS A 119 13.57 -12.58 10.74
C LYS A 119 12.61 -13.13 11.80
N THR A 120 11.82 -12.26 12.43
CA THR A 120 10.79 -12.66 13.38
C THR A 120 9.66 -13.41 12.68
N LEU A 121 9.18 -12.92 11.53
CA LEU A 121 8.14 -13.61 10.74
C LEU A 121 8.57 -15.01 10.31
N ALA A 122 9.79 -15.12 9.75
CA ALA A 122 10.35 -16.38 9.28
C ALA A 122 10.51 -17.44 10.39
N ASN A 123 10.72 -17.00 11.63
CA ASN A 123 10.87 -17.88 12.81
C ASN A 123 9.59 -17.99 13.65
N SER A 124 8.45 -17.52 13.14
CA SER A 124 7.17 -17.55 13.85
C SER A 124 6.24 -18.64 13.35
N SER A 125 5.16 -18.90 14.10
CA SER A 125 4.06 -19.75 13.66
C SER A 125 3.31 -19.21 12.43
N LEU A 126 3.57 -17.96 12.02
CA LEU A 126 2.97 -17.35 10.84
C LEU A 126 3.75 -17.62 9.56
N LYS A 127 4.95 -18.22 9.60
CA LYS A 127 5.81 -18.43 8.42
C LYS A 127 5.05 -18.98 7.22
N GLN A 128 4.33 -20.09 7.41
CA GLN A 128 3.58 -20.75 6.34
C GLN A 128 2.42 -19.89 5.81
N ARG A 129 1.77 -19.11 6.69
CA ARG A 129 0.73 -18.16 6.26
C ARG A 129 1.33 -17.01 5.48
N VAL A 130 2.48 -16.47 5.91
CA VAL A 130 3.20 -15.40 5.22
C VAL A 130 3.57 -15.84 3.80
N ILE A 131 4.03 -17.09 3.64
CA ILE A 131 4.34 -17.68 2.33
C ILE A 131 3.07 -17.82 1.49
N GLY A 132 2.06 -18.52 2.00
CA GLY A 132 0.81 -18.74 1.26
C GLY A 132 0.05 -17.46 0.92
N MET A 133 0.22 -16.40 1.71
CA MET A 133 -0.39 -15.09 1.48
C MET A 133 0.49 -14.15 0.63
N ARG A 134 1.71 -14.57 0.25
CA ARG A 134 2.65 -13.76 -0.54
C ARG A 134 2.83 -12.35 0.02
N LEU A 135 3.05 -12.26 1.34
CA LEU A 135 3.27 -10.97 2.00
C LEU A 135 4.57 -10.34 1.49
N GLN A 136 4.52 -9.08 1.07
CA GLN A 136 5.68 -8.26 0.71
C GLN A 136 5.93 -7.24 1.82
N GLY A 137 7.09 -7.32 2.47
CA GLY A 137 7.47 -6.35 3.49
C GLY A 137 8.16 -5.13 2.89
N VAL A 138 7.78 -3.92 3.33
CA VAL A 138 8.36 -2.64 2.88
C VAL A 138 8.86 -1.83 4.08
N VAL A 139 9.99 -1.12 3.93
CA VAL A 139 10.38 -0.06 4.87
C VAL A 139 9.88 1.27 4.31
N PRO A 140 9.04 2.03 5.04
CA PRO A 140 8.47 3.29 4.55
C PRO A 140 9.53 4.29 4.10
N ALA A 141 9.17 5.14 3.12
CA ALA A 141 10.12 5.97 2.40
C ALA A 141 10.89 6.94 3.31
N PHE A 142 10.24 7.55 4.31
CA PHE A 142 10.91 8.46 5.22
C PHE A 142 11.90 7.71 6.12
N HIS A 143 11.49 6.55 6.62
CA HIS A 143 12.33 5.71 7.49
C HIS A 143 13.47 5.03 6.74
N GLY A 144 13.31 4.78 5.43
CA GLY A 144 14.33 4.15 4.59
C GLY A 144 15.69 4.84 4.66
N HIS A 145 15.72 6.17 4.79
CA HIS A 145 16.96 6.94 4.92
C HIS A 145 17.72 6.71 6.24
N ALA A 146 17.05 6.19 7.29
CA ALA A 146 17.69 5.79 8.53
C ALA A 146 18.40 4.42 8.43
N HIS A 147 18.16 3.67 7.35
CA HIS A 147 18.78 2.37 7.10
C HIS A 147 20.03 2.49 6.23
N ASN A 148 20.90 1.47 6.25
CA ASN A 148 22.08 1.45 5.39
C ASN A 148 21.70 1.29 3.90
N ARG A 149 22.65 1.58 3.01
CA ARG A 149 22.44 1.56 1.55
C ARG A 149 21.91 0.21 1.06
N THR A 150 22.47 -0.90 1.52
CA THR A 150 22.05 -2.25 1.11
C THR A 150 20.61 -2.52 1.53
N CYS A 151 20.22 -2.14 2.75
CA CYS A 151 18.84 -2.22 3.20
C CYS A 151 17.90 -1.38 2.31
N GLN A 152 18.27 -0.13 2.00
CA GLN A 152 17.47 0.72 1.10
C GLN A 152 17.27 0.06 -0.27
N CYS A 153 18.30 -0.53 -0.87
CA CYS A 153 18.18 -1.18 -2.17
C CYS A 153 17.22 -2.38 -2.20
N HIS A 154 16.97 -3.02 -1.06
CA HIS A 154 16.10 -4.21 -0.99
C HIS A 154 14.73 -3.93 -0.38
N TRP A 155 14.60 -2.90 0.47
CA TRP A 155 13.44 -2.69 1.32
C TRP A 155 12.69 -1.38 1.05
N HIS A 156 13.27 -0.44 0.31
CA HIS A 156 12.67 0.86 0.04
C HIS A 156 11.58 0.76 -1.05
N PRO A 157 10.43 1.43 -0.92
CA PRO A 157 9.29 1.30 -1.85
C PRO A 157 9.65 1.59 -3.31
N MET A 158 10.51 2.58 -3.57
CA MET A 158 11.01 2.89 -4.93
C MET A 158 11.67 1.71 -5.68
N TYR A 159 12.13 0.67 -4.97
CA TYR A 159 12.75 -0.51 -5.57
C TYR A 159 11.85 -1.75 -5.48
N MET A 160 10.57 -1.58 -5.14
CA MET A 160 9.62 -2.68 -5.00
C MET A 160 8.54 -2.63 -6.06
N ASP A 161 8.37 -3.74 -6.75
CA ASP A 161 7.28 -3.90 -7.69
C ASP A 161 5.95 -4.06 -6.97
N GLY A 162 4.87 -3.54 -7.57
CA GLY A 162 3.50 -3.71 -7.10
C GLY A 162 2.99 -2.65 -6.11
N VAL A 163 3.87 -1.84 -5.53
CA VAL A 163 3.49 -0.83 -4.51
C VAL A 163 3.16 0.56 -5.08
N GLY A 164 3.45 0.79 -6.37
CA GLY A 164 3.14 2.05 -7.05
C GLY A 164 3.93 3.24 -6.50
N LEU A 165 3.24 4.36 -6.28
CA LEU A 165 3.81 5.60 -5.71
C LEU A 165 3.60 5.71 -4.18
N GLU A 166 3.22 4.62 -3.53
CA GLU A 166 2.94 4.60 -2.09
C GLU A 166 4.22 4.84 -1.28
N ASP A 167 4.17 5.79 -0.34
CA ASP A 167 5.28 6.11 0.56
C ASP A 167 5.28 5.25 1.84
N PHE A 168 4.15 4.59 2.13
CA PHE A 168 3.88 3.79 3.34
C PHE A 168 3.92 4.57 4.65
N GLU A 169 3.68 5.89 4.61
CA GLU A 169 3.70 6.79 5.78
C GLU A 169 2.28 7.16 6.28
N GLU A 170 1.24 6.46 5.80
CA GLU A 170 -0.15 6.78 6.20
C GLU A 170 -0.42 6.48 7.67
N CYS A 171 0.28 5.54 8.29
CA CYS A 171 0.18 5.26 9.72
C CYS A 171 0.55 6.51 10.53
N GLU A 172 1.66 7.16 10.20
CA GLU A 172 2.20 8.36 10.84
C GLU A 172 1.22 9.53 10.72
N ARG A 173 0.65 9.73 9.53
CA ARG A 173 -0.37 10.76 9.28
C ARG A 173 -1.64 10.49 10.09
N THR A 174 -2.06 9.24 10.17
CA THR A 174 -3.22 8.80 10.96
C THR A 174 -2.99 8.98 12.46
N PHE A 175 -1.81 8.59 12.97
CA PHE A 175 -1.43 8.81 14.36
C PHE A 175 -1.37 10.29 14.71
N ALA A 176 -0.82 11.13 13.83
CA ALA A 176 -0.75 12.57 14.02
C ALA A 176 -2.13 13.19 14.27
N LYS A 177 -3.15 12.77 13.49
CA LYS A 177 -4.55 13.19 13.68
C LYS A 177 -5.14 12.67 14.99
N SER A 178 -4.87 11.41 15.34
CA SER A 178 -5.42 10.78 16.56
C SER A 178 -4.91 11.37 17.88
N ASN A 179 -3.85 12.21 17.85
CA ASN A 179 -3.28 12.83 19.04
C ASN A 179 -4.30 13.69 19.81
N GLU A 180 -5.34 14.20 19.15
CA GLU A 180 -6.43 14.94 19.82
C GLU A 180 -7.17 14.09 20.87
N LEU A 181 -7.20 12.77 20.70
CA LEU A 181 -7.83 11.84 21.64
C LEU A 181 -7.03 11.65 22.93
N ALA A 182 -5.76 12.03 22.96
CA ALA A 182 -4.89 11.75 24.09
C ALA A 182 -5.43 12.36 25.39
N ALA A 183 -5.98 13.57 25.34
CA ALA A 183 -6.50 14.25 26.53
C ALA A 183 -7.73 13.55 27.14
N VAL A 184 -8.64 13.05 26.29
CA VAL A 184 -9.91 12.44 26.73
C VAL A 184 -9.79 10.95 27.02
N THR A 185 -8.83 10.25 26.42
CA THR A 185 -8.69 8.80 26.57
C THR A 185 -7.71 8.36 27.66
N ARG A 186 -6.81 9.24 28.11
CA ARG A 186 -5.71 8.87 29.03
C ARG A 186 -6.17 8.40 30.40
N LEU A 187 -7.27 8.95 30.91
CA LEU A 187 -7.84 8.62 32.23
C LEU A 187 -9.24 8.01 32.12
N ALA A 188 -9.67 7.69 30.90
CA ALA A 188 -10.97 7.08 30.66
C ALA A 188 -10.98 5.61 31.14
N THR A 189 -12.17 5.11 31.49
CA THR A 189 -12.37 3.67 31.64
C THR A 189 -12.11 2.97 30.30
N PRO A 190 -11.76 1.67 30.28
CA PRO A 190 -11.52 0.94 29.02
C PRO A 190 -12.66 1.08 28.01
N TYR A 191 -13.90 0.99 28.50
CA TYR A 191 -15.10 1.16 27.67
C TYR A 191 -15.18 2.55 27.01
N HIS A 192 -15.07 3.64 27.79
CA HIS A 192 -15.16 4.99 27.23
C HIS A 192 -13.96 5.31 26.33
N ARG A 193 -12.78 4.77 26.64
CA ARG A 193 -11.61 4.87 25.77
C ARG A 193 -11.90 4.26 24.40
N HIS A 194 -12.41 3.03 24.36
CA HIS A 194 -12.77 2.36 23.11
C HIS A 194 -13.85 3.10 22.35
N GLN A 195 -14.89 3.58 23.04
CA GLN A 195 -15.95 4.37 22.42
C GLN A 195 -15.41 5.63 21.72
N GLN A 196 -14.53 6.39 22.39
CA GLN A 196 -13.94 7.61 21.82
C GLN A 196 -13.02 7.30 20.63
N ILE A 197 -12.25 6.21 20.71
CA ILE A 197 -11.37 5.76 19.62
C ILE A 197 -12.19 5.29 18.41
N ASP A 198 -13.24 4.50 18.64
CA ASP A 198 -14.14 4.00 17.60
C ASP A 198 -14.85 5.15 16.88
N GLU A 199 -15.38 6.12 17.63
CA GLU A 199 -16.05 7.29 17.06
C GLU A 199 -15.11 8.16 16.21
N HIS A 200 -13.89 8.41 16.69
CA HIS A 200 -12.89 9.16 15.94
C HIS A 200 -12.50 8.47 14.64
N PHE A 201 -12.18 7.17 14.69
CA PHE A 201 -11.74 6.47 13.48
C PHE A 201 -12.89 6.19 12.51
N ARG A 202 -14.12 6.05 12.99
CA ARG A 202 -15.30 6.02 12.12
C ARG A 202 -15.45 7.32 11.35
N PHE A 203 -15.37 8.46 12.04
CA PHE A 203 -15.42 9.77 11.37
C PHE A 203 -14.23 9.98 10.42
N HIS A 204 -13.03 9.57 10.81
CA HIS A 204 -11.84 9.60 9.95
C HIS A 204 -12.07 8.81 8.66
N ASP A 205 -12.60 7.59 8.76
CA ASP A 205 -12.85 6.74 7.60
C ASP A 205 -13.96 7.28 6.71
N ASP A 206 -15.00 7.90 7.28
CA ASP A 206 -16.05 8.60 6.52
C ASP A 206 -15.46 9.78 5.72
N ASP A 207 -14.57 10.57 6.32
CA ASP A 207 -13.87 11.68 5.66
C ASP A 207 -12.97 11.16 4.53
N LYS A 208 -12.19 10.10 4.78
CA LYS A 208 -11.38 9.43 3.76
C LYS A 208 -12.22 8.87 2.61
N TYR A 209 -13.41 8.32 2.93
CA TYR A 209 -14.32 7.79 1.93
C TYR A 209 -14.88 8.91 1.04
N ALA A 210 -15.28 10.03 1.64
CA ALA A 210 -15.74 11.21 0.92
C ALA A 210 -14.64 11.79 0.01
N CYS A 211 -13.41 11.91 0.51
CA CYS A 211 -12.26 12.36 -0.29
C CYS A 211 -11.97 11.43 -1.47
N THR A 212 -11.92 10.12 -1.23
CA THR A 212 -11.62 9.12 -2.28
C THR A 212 -12.72 9.10 -3.35
N THR A 213 -13.98 9.14 -2.94
CA THR A 213 -15.13 9.20 -3.86
C THR A 213 -15.11 10.46 -4.72
N GLY A 214 -14.78 11.61 -4.12
CA GLY A 214 -14.61 12.87 -4.85
C GLY A 214 -13.50 12.78 -5.90
N HIS A 215 -12.37 12.16 -5.55
CA HIS A 215 -11.24 11.98 -6.46
C HIS A 215 -11.59 11.06 -7.63
N VAL A 216 -12.23 9.91 -7.36
CA VAL A 216 -12.68 8.96 -8.39
C VAL A 216 -13.67 9.62 -9.36
N ASN A 217 -14.64 10.38 -8.83
CA ASN A 217 -15.59 11.10 -9.66
C ASN A 217 -14.91 12.17 -10.53
N ALA A 218 -13.96 12.93 -9.96
CA ALA A 218 -13.22 13.95 -10.70
C ALA A 218 -12.39 13.33 -11.85
N ILE A 219 -11.71 12.22 -11.59
CA ILE A 219 -10.99 11.46 -12.62
C ILE A 219 -11.97 11.00 -13.70
N GLY A 220 -13.10 10.41 -13.32
CA GLY A 220 -14.13 9.95 -14.26
C GLY A 220 -14.64 11.06 -15.19
N THR A 221 -14.95 12.25 -14.64
CA THR A 221 -15.37 13.41 -15.43
C THR A 221 -14.27 13.88 -16.38
N GLN A 222 -13.02 13.97 -15.90
CA GLN A 222 -11.90 14.39 -16.73
C GLN A 222 -11.64 13.44 -17.91
N TRP A 223 -11.79 12.13 -17.69
CA TRP A 223 -11.72 11.15 -18.78
C TRP A 223 -12.83 11.34 -19.79
N LEU A 224 -14.08 11.56 -19.36
CA LEU A 224 -15.20 11.81 -20.28
C LEU A 224 -14.97 13.06 -21.13
N GLU A 225 -14.52 14.16 -20.52
CA GLU A 225 -14.16 15.40 -21.24
C GLU A 225 -13.04 15.15 -22.27
N TYR A 226 -12.01 14.39 -21.88
CA TYR A 226 -10.93 14.01 -22.79
C TYR A 226 -11.43 13.14 -23.96
N PHE A 227 -12.30 12.17 -23.70
CA PHE A 227 -12.91 11.33 -24.75
C PHE A 227 -13.74 12.18 -25.72
N GLU A 228 -14.57 13.10 -25.22
CA GLU A 228 -15.36 14.01 -26.07
C GLU A 228 -14.48 14.95 -26.92
N GLU A 229 -13.35 15.42 -26.38
CA GLU A 229 -12.35 16.19 -27.13
C GLU A 229 -11.69 15.34 -28.23
N CYS A 230 -11.33 14.10 -27.92
CA CYS A 230 -10.77 13.15 -28.89
C CYS A 230 -11.77 12.85 -30.02
N GLU A 231 -13.05 12.61 -29.70
CA GLU A 231 -14.09 12.37 -30.71
C GLU A 231 -14.30 13.59 -31.62
N ARG A 232 -14.34 14.80 -31.05
CA ARG A 232 -14.42 16.05 -31.82
C ARG A 232 -13.23 16.23 -32.75
N THR A 233 -12.02 15.95 -32.25
CA THR A 233 -10.78 16.03 -33.05
C THR A 233 -10.77 14.99 -34.18
N PHE A 234 -11.23 13.77 -33.90
CA PHE A 234 -11.35 12.71 -34.91
C PHE A 234 -12.40 13.03 -35.98
N ALA A 235 -13.55 13.60 -35.60
CA ALA A 235 -14.58 14.05 -36.53
C ALA A 235 -14.06 15.13 -37.49
N LYS A 236 -13.37 16.16 -36.95
CA LYS A 236 -12.72 17.21 -37.77
C LYS A 236 -11.67 16.63 -38.71
N SER A 237 -10.86 15.67 -38.25
CA SER A 237 -9.86 14.99 -39.09
C SER A 237 -10.51 14.22 -40.24
N ASN A 238 -11.65 13.55 -40.00
CA ASN A 238 -12.40 12.85 -41.05
C ASN A 238 -13.04 13.80 -42.06
N GLU A 239 -13.57 14.94 -41.63
CA GLU A 239 -14.07 15.99 -42.53
C GLU A 239 -12.94 16.52 -43.44
N LEU A 240 -11.78 16.83 -42.85
CA LEU A 240 -10.60 17.27 -43.62
C LEU A 240 -10.15 16.20 -44.62
N ALA A 241 -10.14 14.92 -44.21
CA ALA A 241 -9.80 13.79 -45.06
C ALA A 241 -10.82 13.56 -46.20
N ALA A 242 -12.10 13.92 -46.00
CA ALA A 242 -13.12 13.85 -47.04
C ALA A 242 -12.95 14.98 -48.08
N VAL A 243 -12.66 16.21 -47.62
CA VAL A 243 -12.43 17.37 -48.49
C VAL A 243 -11.16 17.17 -49.34
N THR A 244 -10.07 16.68 -48.74
CA THR A 244 -8.81 16.45 -49.45
C THR A 244 -8.87 15.31 -50.48
N ARG A 245 -9.77 14.32 -50.33
CA ARG A 245 -9.99 13.25 -51.32
C ARG A 245 -10.63 13.77 -52.61
N LEU A 246 -11.44 14.82 -52.53
CA LEU A 246 -12.10 15.44 -53.68
C LEU A 246 -11.26 16.54 -54.34
N ALA A 247 -10.17 16.98 -53.68
CA ALA A 247 -9.29 18.03 -54.16
C ALA A 247 -8.19 17.51 -55.11
N THR A 248 -7.87 18.29 -56.15
CA THR A 248 -6.70 18.08 -57.00
C THR A 248 -5.40 18.19 -56.17
N PRO A 249 -4.28 17.57 -56.59
CA PRO A 249 -3.06 17.49 -55.77
C PRO A 249 -2.53 18.83 -55.27
N TYR A 250 -2.73 19.91 -56.04
CA TYR A 250 -2.32 21.28 -55.68
C TYR A 250 -3.17 21.86 -54.53
N HIS A 251 -4.50 21.71 -54.58
CA HIS A 251 -5.39 22.17 -53.51
C HIS A 251 -5.24 21.36 -52.22
N ARG A 252 -4.83 20.08 -52.33
CA ARG A 252 -4.62 19.20 -51.18
C ARG A 252 -3.47 19.68 -50.28
N HIS A 253 -2.38 20.16 -50.86
CA HIS A 253 -1.23 20.70 -50.11
C HIS A 253 -1.58 22.00 -49.37
N GLN A 254 -2.32 22.89 -50.05
CA GLN A 254 -2.66 24.21 -49.50
C GLN A 254 -3.63 24.11 -48.29
N GLN A 255 -4.59 23.18 -48.33
CA GLN A 255 -5.54 22.95 -47.23
C GLN A 255 -4.90 22.26 -46.00
N ILE A 256 -3.92 21.39 -46.21
CA ILE A 256 -3.18 20.76 -45.12
C ILE A 256 -2.31 21.82 -44.40
N ASP A 257 -1.57 22.64 -45.15
CA ASP A 257 -0.74 23.71 -44.60
C ASP A 257 -1.55 24.76 -43.82
N GLU A 258 -2.75 25.13 -44.29
CA GLU A 258 -3.65 26.04 -43.55
C GLU A 258 -4.17 25.40 -42.26
N HIS A 259 -4.55 24.11 -42.28
CA HIS A 259 -5.08 23.43 -41.09
C HIS A 259 -4.04 23.27 -39.99
N PHE A 260 -2.76 23.05 -40.34
CA PHE A 260 -1.67 22.94 -39.37
C PHE A 260 -1.12 24.31 -38.92
N ARG A 261 -1.20 25.37 -39.75
CA ARG A 261 -0.84 26.73 -39.31
C ARG A 261 -1.72 27.28 -38.19
N PHE A 262 -3.02 27.00 -38.22
CA PHE A 262 -3.93 27.47 -37.18
C PHE A 262 -3.74 26.78 -35.82
N HIS A 263 -3.03 25.64 -35.76
CA HIS A 263 -2.82 24.90 -34.51
C HIS A 263 -1.51 25.25 -33.77
N ASP A 264 -0.54 25.90 -34.41
CA ASP A 264 0.71 26.35 -33.76
C ASP A 264 0.58 27.76 -33.13
N ASP A 265 -0.28 28.63 -33.66
CA ASP A 265 -0.45 29.99 -33.15
C ASP A 265 -1.18 30.04 -31.78
N ASP A 266 -1.99 29.03 -31.45
CA ASP A 266 -2.69 28.94 -30.16
C ASP A 266 -1.79 28.48 -28.99
N LYS A 267 -0.58 27.95 -29.25
CA LYS A 267 0.36 27.53 -28.20
C LYS A 267 1.28 28.63 -27.69
N TYR A 268 1.36 29.78 -28.36
CA TYR A 268 2.23 30.89 -27.96
C TYR A 268 1.49 32.14 -27.48
N ALA A 269 0.15 32.15 -27.52
CA ALA A 269 -0.65 33.28 -27.05
C ALA A 269 -0.94 33.29 -25.54
N SER A 270 -0.58 32.25 -24.78
CA SER A 270 -0.94 32.12 -23.34
C SER A 270 0.23 32.25 -22.36
N SER A 271 1.39 32.76 -22.77
CA SER A 271 2.56 32.96 -21.88
C SER A 271 2.94 34.43 -21.68
N GLY A 272 1.97 35.35 -21.74
CA GLY A 272 2.20 36.78 -21.54
C GLY A 272 1.04 37.46 -20.85
N GLU A 273 0.92 37.24 -19.54
CA GLU A 273 0.60 38.24 -18.49
C GLU A 273 0.75 37.60 -17.10
#